data_AF-A0A5N8XHH6-F1
#
_entry.id   AF-A0A5N8XHH6-F1
#
_cell.length_a   1.000
_cell.length_b   1.000
_cell.length_c   1.000
_cell.angle_alpha   90.00
_cell.angle_beta   90.00
_cell.angle_gamma   90.00
#
_symmetry.space_group_name_H-M   'P 1'
#
loop_
_entity.id
_entity.type
_entity.pdbx_description
1 polymer ?
#
loop_
_entity_poly.entity_id
_entity_poly.type
_entity_poly.pdbx_seq_one_letter_code
_entity_poly.pdbx_strand_id
1 'polypeptide(L)'
;MATSGEMSRPPRRGRSGRARAQDIPITTEDRRLLLQVVSVIYRNMDAARLLLDSIGFPSSQVPQFTSSINFWNEIFFQMDQGAVAAPYRQTLETALQTYGSHPDLLDLAEQYGLVEAAPDEAGTEPADTTPTCHVIVRAENEETRQAAWHLLAEAGQDPTEVWSTAHAVSYQVSETDPSALRGQLERTDLGWTVVPPGRPDHLLNLLYVQGPDGRQWRITDAPAAQTVGNVAAGIVEQYPGMDTSVPTVIDHDGPGGVRRRLNPDNTLDEEGVRDGDRMHVGFEATAGATHPLGRQDALYRVRNQILRFAEQNTVLEIRVNSTTLPTEYQLRFDRPSFGPPAARGGGPVRVDRHAVLIQLGPEFPDTAPYVFWETPLFHPNVFPNYDCELFRAHPKSRGAVCLGDLAESYVPSLDFGDVCRVLIDIAAYRNYGIEVEDGPIDARGEFATHTNFFDPLAARWARSEEGRRSIADIGGFPEHRVRGRRVQYRNVVEAVDGT
;
A
#
# COMPACT_ATOMS: atom_id res chain seq x y z
N MET A 1 -46.86 -21.02 59.33
CA MET A 1 -47.39 -21.85 58.24
C MET A 1 -47.97 -20.95 57.18
N ALA A 2 -47.22 -20.71 56.10
CA ALA A 2 -47.71 -20.14 54.84
C ALA A 2 -46.63 -20.43 53.79
N THR A 3 -46.87 -21.41 52.94
CA THR A 3 -45.98 -21.83 51.85
C THR A 3 -46.56 -21.39 50.51
N SER A 4 -45.78 -20.56 49.82
CA SER A 4 -45.44 -20.54 48.39
C SER A 4 -46.47 -21.04 47.38
N GLY A 5 -47.01 -20.09 46.59
CA GLY A 5 -47.62 -20.34 45.28
C GLY A 5 -46.63 -20.03 44.17
N GLU A 6 -46.19 -21.06 43.45
CA GLU A 6 -45.31 -20.98 42.29
C GLU A 6 -46.16 -20.71 41.03
N MET A 7 -46.01 -19.52 40.43
CA MET A 7 -46.59 -19.20 39.13
C MET A 7 -45.67 -19.71 38.01
N SER A 8 -46.12 -20.79 37.36
CA SER A 8 -45.50 -21.36 36.16
C SER A 8 -45.61 -20.37 34.99
N ARG A 9 -44.46 -19.91 34.47
CA ARG A 9 -44.38 -19.11 33.23
C ARG A 9 -44.46 -20.04 32.01
N PRO A 10 -45.19 -19.67 30.94
CA PRO A 10 -45.28 -20.49 29.74
C PRO A 10 -43.95 -20.47 28.97
N PRO A 11 -43.64 -21.53 28.19
CA PRO A 11 -42.42 -21.59 27.41
C PRO A 11 -42.44 -20.51 26.33
N ARG A 12 -41.38 -19.69 26.29
CA ARG A 12 -41.08 -18.78 25.19
C ARG A 12 -40.94 -19.62 23.92
N ARG A 13 -41.89 -19.49 22.99
CA ARG A 13 -41.76 -19.99 21.62
C ARG A 13 -40.52 -19.35 21.00
N GLY A 14 -39.50 -20.18 20.76
CA GLY A 14 -38.34 -19.80 19.96
C GLY A 14 -38.79 -19.28 18.60
N ARG A 15 -38.43 -18.04 18.30
CA ARG A 15 -38.70 -17.39 17.02
C ARG A 15 -37.70 -17.95 16.00
N SER A 16 -38.24 -18.68 15.02
CA SER A 16 -37.80 -18.73 13.62
C SER A 16 -36.32 -18.98 13.30
N GLY A 17 -35.90 -20.26 13.28
CA GLY A 17 -34.71 -20.73 12.57
C GLY A 17 -35.01 -21.47 11.25
N ARG A 18 -36.20 -21.31 10.66
CA ARG A 18 -36.70 -22.23 9.61
C ARG A 18 -37.34 -21.58 8.37
N ALA A 19 -37.18 -20.27 8.17
CA ALA A 19 -37.79 -19.54 7.05
C ALA A 19 -36.80 -19.12 5.95
N ARG A 20 -35.56 -19.62 5.92
CA ARG A 20 -34.53 -19.27 4.91
C ARG A 20 -34.52 -20.17 3.66
N ALA A 21 -35.41 -21.17 3.56
CA ALA A 21 -35.31 -22.22 2.54
C ALA A 21 -36.11 -21.98 1.25
N GLN A 22 -36.81 -20.84 1.11
CA GLN A 22 -37.53 -20.53 -0.14
C GLN A 22 -36.67 -19.67 -1.06
N ASP A 23 -36.68 -20.02 -2.35
CA ASP A 23 -36.00 -19.23 -3.36
C ASP A 23 -36.60 -17.82 -3.48
N ILE A 24 -35.83 -16.93 -4.08
CA ILE A 24 -36.32 -15.59 -4.42
C ILE A 24 -37.19 -15.67 -5.70
N PRO A 25 -38.32 -14.94 -5.76
CA PRO A 25 -39.16 -14.90 -6.95
C PRO A 25 -38.55 -13.98 -8.01
N ILE A 26 -37.42 -14.39 -8.59
CA ILE A 26 -36.63 -13.55 -9.51
C ILE A 26 -37.40 -13.27 -10.81
N THR A 27 -37.42 -12.01 -11.24
CA THR A 27 -38.02 -11.64 -12.52
C THR A 27 -37.17 -12.13 -13.70
N THR A 28 -37.75 -12.22 -14.89
CA THR A 28 -37.00 -12.61 -16.10
C THR A 28 -35.87 -11.62 -16.45
N GLU A 29 -36.08 -10.34 -16.16
CA GLU A 29 -35.09 -9.29 -16.38
C GLU A 29 -33.92 -9.42 -15.41
N ASP A 30 -34.22 -9.53 -14.11
CA ASP A 30 -33.22 -9.70 -13.05
C ASP A 30 -32.45 -11.00 -13.17
N ARG A 31 -33.11 -12.10 -13.60
CA ARG A 31 -32.44 -13.36 -13.93
C ARG A 31 -31.42 -13.18 -15.06
N ARG A 32 -31.75 -12.37 -16.07
CA ARG A 32 -30.83 -12.08 -17.19
C ARG A 32 -29.66 -11.24 -16.70
N LEU A 33 -29.90 -10.26 -15.83
CA LEU A 33 -28.84 -9.47 -15.20
C LEU A 33 -27.91 -10.36 -14.36
N LEU A 34 -28.45 -11.18 -13.46
CA LEU A 34 -27.66 -12.11 -12.66
C LEU A 34 -26.84 -13.07 -13.53
N LEU A 35 -27.44 -13.61 -14.61
CA LEU A 35 -26.74 -14.45 -15.58
C LEU A 35 -25.54 -13.71 -16.20
N GLN A 36 -25.72 -12.46 -16.62
CA GLN A 36 -24.66 -11.65 -17.20
C GLN A 36 -23.53 -11.44 -16.19
N VAL A 37 -23.86 -11.00 -14.97
CA VAL A 37 -22.92 -10.75 -13.88
C VAL A 37 -22.11 -12.01 -13.54
N VAL A 38 -22.80 -13.12 -13.27
CA VAL A 38 -22.16 -14.41 -12.96
C VAL A 38 -21.27 -14.87 -14.12
N SER A 39 -21.67 -14.65 -15.38
CA SER A 39 -20.82 -15.01 -16.53
C SER A 39 -19.55 -14.16 -16.67
N VAL A 40 -19.57 -12.92 -16.17
CA VAL A 40 -18.40 -12.03 -16.18
C VAL A 40 -17.46 -12.39 -15.04
N ILE A 41 -17.99 -12.57 -13.84
CA ILE A 41 -17.23 -12.94 -12.64
C ILE A 41 -16.60 -14.34 -12.82
N TYR A 42 -17.43 -15.33 -13.15
CA TYR A 42 -17.01 -16.73 -13.24
C TYR A 42 -16.77 -17.15 -14.70
N ARG A 43 -15.83 -16.45 -15.35
CA ARG A 43 -15.57 -16.51 -16.80
C ARG A 43 -14.88 -17.78 -17.33
N ASN A 44 -14.40 -18.65 -16.45
CA ASN A 44 -13.72 -19.89 -16.79
C ASN A 44 -14.21 -21.07 -15.95
N MET A 45 -13.83 -22.29 -16.32
CA MET A 45 -14.30 -23.52 -15.66
C MET A 45 -13.90 -23.59 -14.18
N ASP A 46 -12.68 -23.17 -13.84
CA ASP A 46 -12.18 -23.27 -12.46
C ASP A 46 -12.95 -22.32 -11.54
N ALA A 47 -13.16 -21.07 -11.97
CA ALA A 47 -13.99 -20.11 -11.24
C ALA A 47 -15.45 -20.60 -11.15
N ALA A 48 -16.02 -21.13 -12.24
CA ALA A 48 -17.38 -21.63 -12.24
C ALA A 48 -17.57 -22.81 -11.28
N ARG A 49 -16.61 -23.74 -11.22
CA ARG A 49 -16.66 -24.88 -10.28
C ARG A 49 -16.73 -24.43 -8.83
N LEU A 50 -15.99 -23.40 -8.43
CA LEU A 50 -16.02 -22.91 -7.05
C LEU A 50 -17.41 -22.42 -6.65
N LEU A 51 -18.09 -21.65 -7.51
CA LEU A 51 -19.47 -21.23 -7.27
C LEU A 51 -20.42 -22.43 -7.26
N LEU A 52 -20.30 -23.33 -8.25
CA LEU A 52 -21.17 -24.51 -8.40
C LEU A 52 -21.05 -25.47 -7.21
N ASP A 53 -19.84 -25.73 -6.72
CA ASP A 53 -19.59 -26.57 -5.55
C ASP A 53 -20.16 -25.93 -4.29
N SER A 54 -20.01 -24.60 -4.13
CA SER A 54 -20.50 -23.85 -2.98
C SER A 54 -22.04 -23.84 -2.87
N ILE A 55 -22.75 -23.82 -4.00
CA ILE A 55 -24.22 -23.92 -4.04
C ILE A 55 -24.70 -25.38 -4.13
N GLY A 56 -23.79 -26.36 -4.08
CA GLY A 56 -24.12 -27.79 -4.12
C GLY A 56 -24.68 -28.28 -5.46
N PHE A 57 -24.26 -27.67 -6.57
CA PHE A 57 -24.66 -28.10 -7.92
C PHE A 57 -24.06 -29.49 -8.25
N PRO A 58 -24.82 -30.43 -8.82
CA PRO A 58 -24.31 -31.78 -9.09
C PRO A 58 -23.18 -31.81 -10.12
N SER A 59 -21.98 -32.27 -9.71
CA SER A 59 -20.80 -32.34 -10.58
C SER A 59 -21.00 -33.19 -11.84
N SER A 60 -21.90 -34.18 -11.81
CA SER A 60 -22.25 -35.01 -12.97
C SER A 60 -23.10 -34.30 -14.02
N GLN A 61 -23.69 -33.16 -13.69
CA GLN A 61 -24.54 -32.36 -14.59
C GLN A 61 -23.82 -31.12 -15.15
N VAL A 62 -22.60 -30.83 -14.68
CA VAL A 62 -21.81 -29.69 -15.15
C VAL A 62 -21.52 -29.85 -16.66
N PRO A 63 -22.01 -28.94 -17.53
CA PRO A 63 -21.82 -29.04 -18.96
C PRO A 63 -20.38 -28.71 -19.35
N GLN A 64 -20.03 -28.97 -20.61
CA GLN A 64 -18.73 -28.57 -21.13
C GLN A 64 -18.63 -27.04 -21.22
N PHE A 65 -17.53 -26.46 -20.71
CA PHE A 65 -17.30 -25.02 -20.76
C PHE A 65 -16.83 -24.60 -22.16
N THR A 66 -17.76 -24.11 -22.97
CA THR A 66 -17.49 -23.64 -24.34
C THR A 66 -17.30 -22.13 -24.41
N SER A 67 -18.20 -21.39 -23.76
CA SER A 67 -18.13 -19.94 -23.57
C SER A 67 -18.85 -19.61 -22.28
N SER A 68 -18.40 -18.60 -21.54
CA SER A 68 -18.98 -18.26 -20.24
C SER A 68 -20.50 -18.04 -20.30
N ILE A 69 -20.98 -17.21 -21.22
CA ILE A 69 -22.42 -16.89 -21.30
C ILE A 69 -23.28 -18.13 -21.63
N ASN A 70 -22.85 -18.97 -22.57
CA ASN A 70 -23.60 -20.19 -22.92
C ASN A 70 -23.55 -21.23 -21.80
N PHE A 71 -22.39 -21.37 -21.15
CA PHE A 71 -22.21 -22.26 -20.01
C PHE A 71 -23.18 -21.89 -18.88
N TRP A 72 -23.18 -20.62 -18.47
CA TRP A 72 -24.05 -20.17 -17.39
C TRP A 72 -25.53 -20.19 -17.75
N ASN A 73 -25.89 -19.97 -19.03
CA ASN A 73 -27.27 -20.09 -19.47
C ASN A 73 -27.79 -21.53 -19.34
N GLU A 74 -26.95 -22.52 -19.67
CA GLU A 74 -27.27 -23.94 -19.48
C GLU A 74 -27.38 -24.30 -17.99
N ILE A 75 -26.47 -23.80 -17.15
CA ILE A 75 -26.55 -23.98 -15.70
C ILE A 75 -27.86 -23.39 -15.14
N PHE A 76 -28.23 -22.17 -15.53
CA PHE A 76 -29.46 -21.53 -15.05
C PHE A 76 -30.71 -22.29 -15.52
N PHE A 77 -30.68 -22.85 -16.74
CA PHE A 77 -31.74 -23.72 -17.22
C PHE A 77 -31.87 -25.01 -16.38
N GLN A 78 -30.75 -25.60 -15.96
CA GLN A 78 -30.77 -26.78 -15.07
C GLN A 78 -31.21 -26.42 -13.64
N MET A 79 -30.85 -25.23 -13.14
CA MET A 79 -31.35 -24.69 -11.88
C MET A 79 -32.87 -24.51 -11.89
N ASP A 80 -33.44 -24.01 -12.99
CA ASP A 80 -34.89 -23.89 -13.18
C ASP A 80 -35.59 -25.26 -13.17
N GLN A 81 -34.86 -26.33 -13.49
CA GLN A 81 -35.35 -27.72 -13.40
C GLN A 81 -35.18 -28.34 -12.01
N GLY A 82 -34.66 -27.59 -11.04
CA GLY A 82 -34.50 -28.04 -9.65
C GLY A 82 -33.21 -28.79 -9.38
N ALA A 83 -32.14 -28.54 -10.15
CA ALA A 83 -30.82 -29.11 -9.87
C ALA A 83 -30.26 -28.71 -8.49
N VAL A 84 -30.65 -27.54 -7.98
CA VAL A 84 -30.26 -26.97 -6.68
C VAL A 84 -31.51 -26.47 -5.96
N ALA A 85 -31.53 -26.52 -4.62
CA ALA A 85 -32.60 -25.94 -3.82
C ALA A 85 -32.36 -24.44 -3.62
N ALA A 86 -33.38 -23.61 -3.88
CA ALA A 86 -33.27 -22.15 -3.83
C ALA A 86 -32.08 -21.58 -4.66
N PRO A 87 -31.98 -21.96 -5.95
CA PRO A 87 -30.78 -21.73 -6.76
C PRO A 87 -30.40 -20.25 -6.86
N TYR A 88 -31.36 -19.35 -7.06
CA TYR A 88 -31.05 -17.94 -7.28
C TYR A 88 -30.65 -17.24 -5.99
N ARG A 89 -31.32 -17.56 -4.88
CA ARG A 89 -30.91 -17.11 -3.54
C ARG A 89 -29.49 -17.56 -3.23
N GLN A 90 -29.19 -18.85 -3.36
CA GLN A 90 -27.86 -19.39 -3.03
C GLN A 90 -26.77 -18.84 -3.95
N THR A 91 -27.04 -18.72 -5.25
CA THR A 91 -26.09 -18.12 -6.20
C THR A 91 -25.77 -16.67 -5.80
N LEU A 92 -26.78 -15.88 -5.46
CA LEU A 92 -26.62 -14.49 -5.08
C LEU A 92 -25.93 -14.31 -3.72
N GLU A 93 -26.32 -15.09 -2.71
CA GLU A 93 -25.69 -15.10 -1.37
C GLU A 93 -24.20 -15.51 -1.46
N THR A 94 -23.88 -16.59 -2.19
CA THR A 94 -22.49 -17.04 -2.39
C THR A 94 -21.67 -16.01 -3.18
N ALA A 95 -22.22 -15.46 -4.26
CA ALA A 95 -21.52 -14.44 -5.04
C ALA A 95 -21.26 -13.17 -4.21
N LEU A 96 -22.20 -12.74 -3.36
CA LEU A 96 -22.03 -11.60 -2.46
C LEU A 96 -21.06 -11.87 -1.31
N GLN A 97 -20.94 -13.11 -0.86
CA GLN A 97 -19.93 -13.46 0.14
C GLN A 97 -18.51 -13.22 -0.41
N THR A 98 -18.28 -13.50 -1.69
CA THR A 98 -16.99 -13.27 -2.34
C THR A 98 -16.84 -11.84 -2.87
N TYR A 99 -17.89 -11.28 -3.48
CA TYR A 99 -17.90 -10.01 -4.23
C TYR A 99 -18.92 -9.02 -3.67
N GLY A 100 -18.86 -8.80 -2.34
CA GLY A 100 -19.87 -8.07 -1.57
C GLY A 100 -20.08 -6.59 -1.93
N SER A 101 -19.27 -6.01 -2.81
CA SER A 101 -19.42 -4.65 -3.31
C SER A 101 -19.77 -4.55 -4.80
N HIS A 102 -20.08 -5.67 -5.46
CA HIS A 102 -20.52 -5.65 -6.85
C HIS A 102 -21.91 -5.01 -6.96
N PRO A 103 -22.07 -3.89 -7.71
CA PRO A 103 -23.29 -3.07 -7.68
C PRO A 103 -24.53 -3.85 -8.11
N ASP A 104 -24.46 -4.59 -9.23
CA ASP A 104 -25.60 -5.37 -9.71
C ASP A 104 -26.01 -6.50 -8.74
N LEU A 105 -25.06 -7.10 -8.00
CA LEU A 105 -25.40 -8.13 -7.02
C LEU A 105 -26.06 -7.51 -5.78
N LEU A 106 -25.58 -6.34 -5.34
CA LEU A 106 -26.17 -5.59 -4.24
C LEU A 106 -27.58 -5.12 -4.58
N ASP A 107 -27.78 -4.51 -5.75
CA ASP A 107 -29.10 -4.04 -6.21
C ASP A 107 -30.11 -5.20 -6.24
N LEU A 108 -29.70 -6.36 -6.78
CA LEU A 108 -30.52 -7.56 -6.78
C LEU A 108 -30.82 -8.02 -5.35
N ALA A 109 -29.81 -8.07 -4.48
CA ALA A 109 -29.99 -8.57 -3.12
C ALA A 109 -30.83 -7.65 -2.25
N GLU A 110 -30.73 -6.33 -2.40
CA GLU A 110 -31.62 -5.35 -1.77
C GLU A 110 -33.06 -5.52 -2.28
N GLN A 111 -33.24 -5.61 -3.60
CA GLN A 111 -34.55 -5.79 -4.22
C GLN A 111 -35.27 -7.06 -3.72
N TYR A 112 -34.52 -8.14 -3.46
CA TYR A 112 -35.06 -9.41 -2.98
C TYR A 112 -34.94 -9.61 -1.45
N GLY A 113 -34.53 -8.58 -0.70
CA GLY A 113 -34.46 -8.60 0.77
C GLY A 113 -33.47 -9.62 1.33
N LEU A 114 -32.36 -9.86 0.62
CA LEU A 114 -31.25 -10.72 1.06
C LEU A 114 -30.25 -9.96 1.94
N VAL A 115 -30.08 -8.66 1.66
CA VAL A 115 -29.32 -7.74 2.50
C VAL A 115 -30.31 -6.91 3.30
N GLU A 116 -30.16 -6.87 4.63
CA GLU A 116 -30.93 -5.92 5.44
C GLU A 116 -30.44 -4.52 5.08
N ALA A 117 -31.34 -3.66 4.59
CA ALA A 117 -31.03 -2.26 4.32
C ALA A 117 -30.27 -1.70 5.53
N ALA A 118 -29.06 -1.18 5.30
CA ALA A 118 -28.16 -0.75 6.35
C ALA A 118 -28.95 0.14 7.34
N PRO A 119 -29.13 -0.29 8.60
CA PRO A 119 -29.81 0.56 9.56
C PRO A 119 -28.98 1.83 9.72
N ASP A 120 -29.61 3.01 9.58
CA ASP A 120 -29.03 4.30 9.96
C ASP A 120 -28.33 4.16 11.32
N GLU A 121 -27.00 4.22 11.33
CA GLU A 121 -26.02 4.22 12.43
C GLU A 121 -26.50 4.04 13.90
N ALA A 122 -27.33 3.03 14.18
CA ALA A 122 -27.77 2.70 15.53
C ALA A 122 -27.44 1.23 15.82
N GLY A 123 -26.30 1.06 16.49
CA GLY A 123 -25.67 -0.22 16.83
C GLY A 123 -26.67 -1.29 17.26
N THR A 124 -26.82 -2.29 16.41
CA THR A 124 -27.41 -3.57 16.76
C THR A 124 -26.29 -4.60 16.71
N GLU A 125 -25.85 -5.06 17.88
CA GLU A 125 -24.81 -6.09 18.00
C GLU A 125 -25.19 -7.35 17.21
N PRO A 126 -24.36 -7.83 16.26
CA PRO A 126 -24.55 -9.12 15.63
C PRO A 126 -24.37 -10.25 16.66
N ALA A 127 -25.09 -11.35 16.45
CA ALA A 127 -25.07 -12.50 17.33
C ALA A 127 -23.68 -13.15 17.43
N ASP A 128 -23.06 -13.08 18.61
CA ASP A 128 -22.11 -14.01 19.27
C ASP A 128 -21.08 -14.77 18.40
N THR A 129 -20.66 -14.23 17.26
CA THR A 129 -19.44 -14.64 16.57
C THR A 129 -18.31 -13.83 17.18
N THR A 130 -17.44 -14.47 17.96
CA THR A 130 -16.21 -13.85 18.46
C THR A 130 -15.53 -13.17 17.27
N PRO A 131 -15.32 -11.84 17.32
CA PRO A 131 -14.81 -11.12 16.16
C PRO A 131 -13.37 -11.54 15.93
N THR A 132 -13.12 -12.29 14.85
CA THR A 132 -11.79 -12.75 14.48
C THR A 132 -11.29 -12.08 13.20
N CYS A 133 -9.98 -12.15 12.96
CA CYS A 133 -9.38 -11.65 11.73
C CYS A 133 -9.62 -12.60 10.56
N HIS A 134 -9.52 -12.08 9.34
CA HIS A 134 -9.41 -12.88 8.13
C HIS A 134 -8.06 -12.64 7.45
N VAL A 135 -7.55 -13.66 6.77
CA VAL A 135 -6.35 -13.58 5.93
C VAL A 135 -6.73 -13.94 4.52
N ILE A 136 -6.64 -12.98 3.61
CA ILE A 136 -6.83 -13.20 2.19
C ILE A 136 -5.46 -13.48 1.57
N VAL A 137 -5.31 -14.67 1.00
CA VAL A 137 -4.05 -15.14 0.41
C VAL A 137 -4.20 -15.29 -1.09
N ARG A 138 -3.18 -14.87 -1.83
CA ARG A 138 -3.08 -15.13 -3.27
C ARG A 138 -2.80 -16.61 -3.49
N ALA A 139 -3.68 -17.31 -4.22
CA ALA A 139 -3.52 -18.72 -4.52
C ALA A 139 -3.93 -19.02 -5.96
N GLU A 140 -2.96 -19.41 -6.80
CA GLU A 140 -3.18 -19.66 -8.23
C GLU A 140 -3.68 -21.08 -8.52
N ASN A 141 -3.58 -21.96 -7.54
CA ASN A 141 -4.00 -23.35 -7.64
C ASN A 141 -4.23 -23.94 -6.23
N GLU A 142 -4.75 -25.17 -6.20
CA GLU A 142 -5.07 -25.89 -4.97
C GLU A 142 -3.84 -26.19 -4.10
N GLU A 143 -2.67 -26.41 -4.71
CA GLU A 143 -1.43 -26.64 -3.97
C GLU A 143 -1.03 -25.40 -3.17
N THR A 144 -1.12 -24.20 -3.76
CA THR A 144 -0.87 -22.94 -3.06
C THR A 144 -1.89 -22.68 -1.95
N ARG A 145 -3.17 -23.03 -2.15
CA ARG A 145 -4.20 -22.92 -1.09
C ARG A 145 -3.87 -23.82 0.09
N GLN A 146 -3.55 -25.09 -0.17
CA GLN A 146 -3.19 -26.04 0.88
C GLN A 146 -1.91 -25.61 1.60
N ALA A 147 -0.92 -25.10 0.87
CA ALA A 147 0.30 -24.55 1.48
C ALA A 147 -0.01 -23.35 2.39
N ALA A 148 -0.88 -22.43 1.96
CA ALA A 148 -1.32 -21.30 2.78
C ALA A 148 -2.06 -21.75 4.04
N TRP A 149 -2.97 -22.72 3.91
CA TRP A 149 -3.67 -23.33 5.04
C TRP A 149 -2.68 -23.95 6.04
N HIS A 150 -1.73 -24.74 5.56
CA HIS A 150 -0.71 -25.38 6.40
C HIS A 150 0.16 -24.36 7.13
N LEU A 151 0.61 -23.30 6.45
CA LEU A 151 1.40 -22.24 7.06
C LEU A 151 0.64 -21.48 8.15
N LEU A 152 -0.65 -21.19 7.92
CA LEU A 152 -1.52 -20.59 8.94
C LEU A 152 -1.72 -21.54 10.13
N ALA A 153 -1.95 -22.83 9.87
CA ALA A 153 -2.11 -23.83 10.92
C ALA A 153 -0.82 -24.01 11.74
N GLU A 154 0.36 -24.02 11.11
CA GLU A 154 1.67 -24.05 11.76
C GLU A 154 1.94 -22.79 12.61
N ALA A 155 1.42 -21.64 12.18
CA ALA A 155 1.42 -20.42 12.97
C ALA A 155 0.41 -20.42 14.14
N GLY A 156 -0.37 -21.50 14.31
CA GLY A 156 -1.33 -21.67 15.41
C GLY A 156 -2.68 -20.98 15.19
N GLN A 157 -3.02 -20.65 13.94
CA GLN A 157 -4.17 -19.79 13.60
C GLN A 157 -5.51 -20.52 13.41
N ASP A 158 -5.56 -21.85 13.49
CA ASP A 158 -6.77 -22.67 13.23
C ASP A 158 -7.60 -22.20 12.01
N PRO A 159 -6.98 -22.14 10.81
CA PRO A 159 -7.60 -21.50 9.65
C PRO A 159 -8.83 -22.26 9.15
N THR A 160 -9.94 -21.54 8.97
CA THR A 160 -11.16 -22.05 8.34
C THR A 160 -11.41 -21.30 7.04
N GLU A 161 -11.57 -22.01 5.92
CA GLU A 161 -11.87 -21.38 4.63
C GLU A 161 -13.28 -20.77 4.65
N VAL A 162 -13.38 -19.50 4.26
CA VAL A 162 -14.64 -18.75 4.20
C VAL A 162 -15.16 -18.72 2.77
N TRP A 163 -14.28 -18.42 1.82
CA TRP A 163 -14.55 -18.43 0.39
C TRP A 163 -13.23 -18.60 -0.38
N SER A 164 -13.31 -19.04 -1.64
CA SER A 164 -12.18 -19.10 -2.56
C SER A 164 -12.57 -18.75 -4.00
N THR A 165 -11.61 -18.21 -4.74
CA THR A 165 -11.68 -17.97 -6.19
C THR A 165 -10.60 -18.79 -6.90
N ALA A 166 -10.47 -18.61 -8.21
CA ALA A 166 -9.37 -19.20 -8.99
C ALA A 166 -7.99 -18.64 -8.61
N HIS A 167 -7.95 -17.65 -7.72
CA HIS A 167 -6.89 -16.65 -7.64
C HIS A 167 -6.61 -16.20 -6.20
N ALA A 168 -7.61 -16.31 -5.32
CA ALA A 168 -7.50 -15.94 -3.93
C ALA A 168 -8.31 -16.89 -3.04
N VAL A 169 -7.99 -16.90 -1.76
CA VAL A 169 -8.74 -17.62 -0.72
C VAL A 169 -8.77 -16.76 0.55
N SER A 170 -9.91 -16.72 1.22
CA SER A 170 -10.04 -16.11 2.55
C SER A 170 -10.12 -17.19 3.62
N TYR A 171 -9.23 -17.08 4.60
CA TYR A 171 -9.27 -17.87 5.81
C TYR A 171 -9.68 -17.01 7.00
N GLN A 172 -10.74 -17.42 7.69
CA GLN A 172 -10.98 -16.97 9.05
C GLN A 172 -9.94 -17.62 9.96
N VAL A 173 -9.31 -16.83 10.84
CA VAL A 173 -8.30 -17.31 11.78
C VAL A 173 -8.72 -17.07 13.22
N SER A 174 -8.01 -17.67 14.17
CA SER A 174 -8.29 -17.53 15.61
C SER A 174 -7.78 -16.22 16.22
N GLU A 175 -6.77 -15.57 15.61
CA GLU A 175 -6.23 -14.30 16.08
C GLU A 175 -7.23 -13.14 15.89
N THR A 176 -7.26 -12.26 16.89
CA THR A 176 -8.16 -11.09 16.94
C THR A 176 -7.40 -9.77 16.83
N ASP A 177 -6.08 -9.76 17.09
CA ASP A 177 -5.21 -8.59 16.87
C ASP A 177 -4.56 -8.64 15.47
N PRO A 178 -4.95 -7.74 14.55
CA PRO A 178 -4.37 -7.67 13.22
C PRO A 178 -2.86 -7.40 13.24
N SER A 179 -2.33 -6.69 14.25
CA SER A 179 -0.91 -6.36 14.32
C SER A 179 -0.07 -7.58 14.69
N ALA A 180 -0.54 -8.38 15.65
CA ALA A 180 0.06 -9.65 16.01
C ALA A 180 0.06 -10.62 14.83
N LEU A 181 -1.08 -10.74 14.13
CA LEU A 181 -1.22 -11.59 12.95
C LEU A 181 -0.26 -11.17 11.83
N ARG A 182 -0.17 -9.87 11.52
CA ARG A 182 0.80 -9.36 10.54
C ARG A 182 2.24 -9.70 10.92
N GLY A 183 2.63 -9.54 12.18
CA GLY A 183 3.97 -9.89 12.65
C GLY A 183 4.30 -11.38 12.58
N GLN A 184 3.29 -12.26 12.59
CA GLN A 184 3.47 -13.68 12.32
C GLN A 184 3.65 -13.96 10.83
N LEU A 185 2.80 -13.36 9.99
CA LEU A 185 2.81 -13.55 8.54
C LEU A 185 4.00 -12.89 7.83
N GLU A 186 4.61 -11.84 8.41
CA GLU A 186 5.85 -11.22 7.92
C GLU A 186 7.03 -12.20 7.83
N ARG A 187 6.96 -13.35 8.52
CA ARG A 187 7.97 -14.42 8.46
C ARG A 187 7.71 -15.45 7.36
N THR A 188 6.65 -15.27 6.58
CA THR A 188 6.24 -16.19 5.52
C THR A 188 6.44 -15.54 4.15
N ASP A 189 6.64 -16.36 3.12
CA ASP A 189 6.73 -15.90 1.74
C ASP A 189 5.35 -15.74 1.07
N LEU A 190 4.26 -15.82 1.85
CA LEU A 190 2.90 -15.69 1.33
C LEU A 190 2.60 -14.23 0.97
N GLY A 191 1.97 -14.01 -0.19
CA GLY A 191 1.30 -12.75 -0.49
C GLY A 191 -0.05 -12.71 0.21
N TRP A 192 -0.20 -11.86 1.23
CA TRP A 192 -1.38 -11.82 2.09
C TRP A 192 -1.93 -10.41 2.31
N THR A 193 -3.23 -10.32 2.60
CA THR A 193 -3.91 -9.15 3.15
C THR A 193 -4.62 -9.55 4.43
N VAL A 194 -4.37 -8.85 5.54
CA VAL A 194 -5.07 -9.06 6.81
C VAL A 194 -6.28 -8.14 6.89
N VAL A 195 -7.46 -8.72 7.08
CA VAL A 195 -8.73 -8.03 7.31
C VAL A 195 -8.99 -8.01 8.82
N PRO A 196 -9.11 -6.81 9.43
CA PRO A 196 -9.43 -6.70 10.86
C PRO A 196 -10.82 -7.27 11.20
N PRO A 197 -11.05 -7.68 12.46
CA PRO A 197 -12.36 -8.15 12.87
C PRO A 197 -13.46 -7.12 12.63
N GLY A 198 -14.61 -7.59 12.14
CA GLY A 198 -15.76 -6.73 11.83
C GLY A 198 -15.61 -5.88 10.55
N ARG A 199 -14.50 -6.01 9.82
CA ARG A 199 -14.36 -5.47 8.46
C ARG A 199 -14.71 -6.54 7.43
N PRO A 200 -15.29 -6.15 6.28
CA PRO A 200 -15.70 -7.12 5.27
C PRO A 200 -14.47 -7.68 4.54
N ASP A 201 -14.42 -9.00 4.36
CA ASP A 201 -13.32 -9.74 3.75
C ASP A 201 -13.59 -10.08 2.27
N HIS A 202 -14.23 -9.17 1.52
CA HIS A 202 -14.60 -9.43 0.13
C HIS A 202 -13.55 -8.94 -0.87
N LEU A 203 -13.72 -9.36 -2.13
CA LEU A 203 -12.91 -8.96 -3.27
C LEU A 203 -13.67 -7.97 -4.17
N LEU A 204 -12.90 -7.11 -4.82
CA LEU A 204 -13.29 -6.44 -6.06
C LEU A 204 -12.89 -7.37 -7.20
N ASN A 205 -13.89 -7.93 -7.89
CA ASN A 205 -13.72 -8.82 -9.04
C ASN A 205 -12.88 -8.17 -10.13
N LEU A 206 -13.15 -6.89 -10.43
CA LEU A 206 -12.49 -6.18 -11.52
C LEU A 206 -12.26 -4.70 -11.20
N LEU A 207 -11.03 -4.25 -11.38
CA LEU A 207 -10.67 -2.83 -11.40
C LEU A 207 -9.97 -2.50 -12.70
N TYR A 208 -10.26 -1.33 -13.26
CA TYR A 208 -9.56 -0.81 -14.42
C TYR A 208 -8.59 0.26 -13.98
N VAL A 209 -7.31 0.09 -14.29
CA VAL A 209 -6.27 1.02 -13.86
C VAL A 209 -5.49 1.52 -15.07
N GLN A 210 -5.52 2.82 -15.31
CA GLN A 210 -4.64 3.45 -16.29
C GLN A 210 -3.29 3.73 -15.61
N GLY A 211 -2.21 3.16 -16.14
CA GLY A 211 -0.86 3.42 -15.66
C GLY A 211 -0.30 4.77 -16.10
N PRO A 212 0.89 5.16 -15.62
CA PRO A 212 1.45 6.50 -15.85
C PRO A 212 1.72 6.86 -17.31
N ASP A 213 1.93 5.86 -18.17
CA ASP A 213 2.13 6.01 -19.61
C ASP A 213 0.82 6.00 -20.42
N GLY A 214 -0.32 5.96 -19.73
CA GLY A 214 -1.64 5.91 -20.34
C GLY A 214 -2.10 4.51 -20.75
N ARG A 215 -1.28 3.46 -20.58
CA ARG A 215 -1.73 2.07 -20.82
C ARG A 215 -2.78 1.66 -19.81
N GLN A 216 -3.75 0.86 -20.26
CA GLN A 216 -4.79 0.34 -19.40
C GLN A 216 -4.45 -1.08 -18.95
N TRP A 217 -4.64 -1.30 -17.66
CA TRP A 217 -4.49 -2.56 -16.97
C TRP A 217 -5.82 -2.94 -16.36
N ARG A 218 -6.07 -4.24 -16.25
CA ARG A 218 -7.15 -4.78 -15.44
C ARG A 218 -6.55 -5.53 -14.25
N ILE A 219 -7.10 -5.27 -13.06
CA ILE A 219 -6.80 -6.01 -11.86
C ILE A 219 -7.98 -6.89 -11.52
N THR A 220 -7.73 -8.18 -11.27
CA THR A 220 -8.77 -9.13 -10.88
C THR A 220 -8.57 -9.63 -9.46
N ASP A 221 -9.68 -9.80 -8.74
CA ASP A 221 -9.71 -10.33 -7.36
C ASP A 221 -8.81 -9.51 -6.40
N ALA A 222 -8.97 -8.18 -6.42
CA ALA A 222 -8.29 -7.28 -5.50
C ALA A 222 -9.02 -7.27 -4.14
N PRO A 223 -8.34 -7.57 -3.00
CA PRO A 223 -8.99 -7.49 -1.70
C PRO A 223 -9.46 -6.08 -1.39
N ALA A 224 -10.71 -5.90 -0.98
CA ALA A 224 -11.24 -4.57 -0.63
C ALA A 224 -10.49 -3.95 0.58
N ALA A 225 -9.90 -4.81 1.43
CA ALA A 225 -9.04 -4.44 2.54
C ALA A 225 -7.56 -4.15 2.14
N GLN A 226 -7.19 -4.35 0.87
CA GLN A 226 -5.87 -3.97 0.37
C GLN A 226 -5.75 -2.44 0.36
N THR A 227 -4.56 -1.92 0.68
CA THR A 227 -4.30 -0.48 0.61
C THR A 227 -4.23 0.00 -0.84
N VAL A 228 -4.65 1.24 -1.06
CA VAL A 228 -4.50 1.92 -2.35
C VAL A 228 -3.04 1.93 -2.80
N GLY A 229 -2.10 2.17 -1.89
CA GLY A 229 -0.66 2.15 -2.20
C GLY A 229 -0.17 0.80 -2.74
N ASN A 230 -0.67 -0.32 -2.23
CA ASN A 230 -0.28 -1.65 -2.73
C ASN A 230 -0.83 -1.90 -4.15
N VAL A 231 -2.01 -1.38 -4.47
CA VAL A 231 -2.54 -1.42 -5.84
C VAL A 231 -1.63 -0.63 -6.79
N ALA A 232 -1.19 0.56 -6.37
CA ALA A 232 -0.27 1.39 -7.15
C ALA A 232 1.05 0.68 -7.41
N ALA A 233 1.64 0.09 -6.36
CA ALA A 233 2.89 -0.65 -6.44
C ALA A 233 2.80 -1.81 -7.45
N GLY A 234 1.71 -2.59 -7.41
CA GLY A 234 1.48 -3.70 -8.35
C GLY A 234 1.38 -3.27 -9.81
N ILE A 235 0.86 -2.06 -10.08
CA ILE A 235 0.87 -1.46 -11.43
C ILE A 235 2.27 -1.01 -11.84
N VAL A 236 3.02 -0.34 -10.94
CA VAL A 236 4.39 0.11 -11.22
C VAL A 236 5.32 -1.06 -11.49
N GLU A 237 5.14 -2.20 -10.82
CA GLU A 237 5.90 -3.43 -11.07
C GLU A 237 5.81 -3.95 -12.52
N GLN A 238 4.76 -3.58 -13.27
CA GLN A 238 4.62 -3.97 -14.68
C GLN A 238 5.59 -3.21 -15.61
N TYR A 239 6.32 -2.23 -15.09
CA TYR A 239 7.23 -1.41 -15.87
C TYR A 239 8.70 -1.79 -15.58
N PRO A 240 9.37 -2.53 -16.49
CA PRO A 240 10.74 -2.98 -16.26
C PRO A 240 11.71 -1.80 -16.13
N GLY A 241 12.52 -1.82 -15.08
CA GLY A 241 13.51 -0.78 -14.78
C GLY A 241 12.99 0.38 -13.94
N MET A 242 11.74 0.34 -13.46
CA MET A 242 11.25 1.28 -12.45
C MET A 242 11.32 0.69 -11.04
N ASP A 243 11.74 1.53 -10.09
CA ASP A 243 11.74 1.17 -8.67
C ASP A 243 10.31 1.26 -8.11
N THR A 244 9.87 0.20 -7.43
CA THR A 244 8.59 0.13 -6.71
C THR A 244 8.49 1.11 -5.54
N SER A 245 9.60 1.74 -5.14
CA SER A 245 9.65 2.77 -4.09
C SER A 245 9.18 4.16 -4.54
N VAL A 246 8.96 4.38 -5.84
CA VAL A 246 8.55 5.69 -6.38
C VAL A 246 7.17 6.10 -5.83
N PRO A 247 7.04 7.30 -5.21
CA PRO A 247 5.76 7.81 -4.76
C PRO A 247 4.75 7.88 -5.91
N THR A 248 3.72 7.07 -5.81
CA THR A 248 2.62 7.03 -6.77
C THR A 248 1.39 7.62 -6.15
N VAL A 249 0.59 8.23 -7.01
CA VAL A 249 -0.70 8.78 -6.64
C VAL A 249 -1.77 8.07 -7.45
N ILE A 250 -2.86 7.73 -6.78
CA ILE A 250 -4.01 7.13 -7.43
C ILE A 250 -5.15 8.14 -7.42
N ASP A 251 -5.68 8.41 -8.61
CA ASP A 251 -6.94 9.11 -8.77
C ASP A 251 -8.04 8.11 -9.09
N HIS A 252 -9.19 8.26 -8.46
CA HIS A 252 -10.43 7.55 -8.76
C HIS A 252 -11.31 8.40 -9.66
N ASP A 253 -11.88 7.79 -10.69
CA ASP A 253 -12.83 8.45 -11.58
C ASP A 253 -14.21 8.49 -10.92
N GLY A 254 -14.61 9.66 -10.43
CA GLY A 254 -15.93 9.89 -9.90
C GLY A 254 -17.01 10.10 -10.99
N PRO A 255 -18.29 10.09 -10.60
CA PRO A 255 -19.41 10.38 -11.50
C PRO A 255 -19.22 11.73 -12.21
N GLY A 256 -19.40 11.76 -13.52
CA GLY A 256 -19.24 12.99 -14.33
C GLY A 256 -17.79 13.32 -14.73
N GLY A 257 -16.84 12.40 -14.54
CA GLY A 257 -15.45 12.56 -15.00
C GLY A 257 -14.57 13.41 -14.07
N VAL A 258 -15.05 13.71 -12.87
CA VAL A 258 -14.26 14.38 -11.83
C VAL A 258 -13.33 13.35 -11.19
N ARG A 259 -12.02 13.61 -11.26
CA ARG A 259 -11.02 12.77 -10.60
C ARG A 259 -10.84 13.18 -9.14
N ARG A 260 -10.86 12.20 -8.23
CA ARG A 260 -10.61 12.39 -6.80
C ARG A 260 -9.34 11.63 -6.41
N ARG A 261 -8.39 12.31 -5.76
CA ARG A 261 -7.20 11.69 -5.20
C ARG A 261 -7.57 10.76 -4.06
N LEU A 262 -7.06 9.52 -4.10
CA LEU A 262 -7.18 8.54 -3.03
C LEU A 262 -6.00 8.65 -2.04
N ASN A 263 -6.22 8.34 -0.77
CA ASN A 263 -5.13 8.25 0.22
C ASN A 263 -4.42 6.88 0.11
N PRO A 264 -3.10 6.82 -0.15
CA PRO A 264 -2.37 5.56 -0.33
C PRO A 264 -2.36 4.65 0.90
N ASP A 265 -2.53 5.20 2.11
CA ASP A 265 -2.53 4.45 3.37
C ASP A 265 -3.90 3.83 3.71
N ASN A 266 -4.98 4.32 3.10
CA ASN A 266 -6.33 3.81 3.31
C ASN A 266 -6.58 2.55 2.46
N THR A 267 -7.55 1.73 2.87
CA THR A 267 -8.00 0.58 2.05
C THR A 267 -8.88 1.03 0.88
N LEU A 268 -9.03 0.15 -0.13
CA LEU A 268 -9.94 0.40 -1.25
C LEU A 268 -11.39 0.63 -0.76
N ASP A 269 -11.84 -0.14 0.23
CA ASP A 269 -13.18 0.02 0.81
C ASP A 269 -13.33 1.36 1.58
N GLU A 270 -12.32 1.77 2.34
CA GLU A 270 -12.32 3.05 3.06
C GLU A 270 -12.33 4.26 2.11
N GLU A 271 -11.71 4.11 0.94
CA GLU A 271 -11.74 5.11 -0.12
C GLU A 271 -12.99 5.01 -1.01
N GLY A 272 -13.92 4.09 -0.71
CA GLY A 272 -15.16 3.93 -1.45
C GLY A 272 -14.98 3.44 -2.90
N VAL A 273 -13.87 2.75 -3.19
CA VAL A 273 -13.65 2.09 -4.48
C VAL A 273 -14.57 0.87 -4.57
N ARG A 274 -15.28 0.74 -5.69
CA ARG A 274 -16.26 -0.34 -5.95
C ARG A 274 -15.83 -1.19 -7.14
N ASP A 275 -16.51 -2.31 -7.31
CA ASP A 275 -16.25 -3.20 -8.43
C ASP A 275 -16.54 -2.51 -9.77
N GLY A 276 -15.66 -2.73 -10.75
CA GLY A 276 -15.73 -2.13 -12.08
C GLY A 276 -15.21 -0.69 -12.17
N ASP A 277 -14.79 -0.09 -11.05
CA ASP A 277 -14.31 1.29 -11.04
C ASP A 277 -13.04 1.50 -11.87
N ARG A 278 -12.86 2.75 -12.29
CA ARG A 278 -11.70 3.22 -13.03
C ARG A 278 -10.80 4.07 -12.15
N MET A 279 -9.52 3.75 -12.19
CA MET A 279 -8.48 4.44 -11.46
C MET A 279 -7.34 4.84 -12.40
N HIS A 280 -6.60 5.85 -12.00
CA HIS A 280 -5.43 6.35 -12.70
C HIS A 280 -4.26 6.33 -11.74
N VAL A 281 -3.28 5.48 -12.01
CA VAL A 281 -1.98 5.52 -11.35
C VAL A 281 -1.15 6.53 -12.11
N GLY A 282 -0.94 7.68 -11.49
CA GLY A 282 0.10 8.60 -11.88
C GLY A 282 1.33 8.38 -11.00
N PHE A 283 2.49 8.76 -11.51
CA PHE A 283 3.51 9.27 -10.59
C PHE A 283 2.97 10.57 -10.01
N GLU A 284 3.32 10.87 -8.76
CA GLU A 284 2.97 12.18 -8.20
C GLU A 284 3.41 13.27 -9.17
N ALA A 285 2.43 13.98 -9.72
CA ALA A 285 2.63 14.74 -10.94
C ALA A 285 3.64 15.86 -10.66
N THR A 286 4.79 15.74 -11.31
CA THR A 286 5.56 16.92 -11.67
C THR A 286 6.21 16.68 -13.03
N ALA A 287 5.77 17.45 -14.01
CA ALA A 287 6.07 17.26 -15.42
C ALA A 287 7.57 17.39 -15.75
N GLY A 288 8.01 16.61 -16.75
CA GLY A 288 9.26 16.87 -17.49
C GLY A 288 9.55 15.88 -18.63
N ALA A 289 9.29 16.31 -19.87
CA ALA A 289 10.03 15.88 -21.06
C ALA A 289 10.66 17.13 -21.69
N THR A 290 11.93 17.04 -22.11
CA THR A 290 12.85 18.18 -22.26
C THR A 290 12.57 19.06 -23.48
N HIS A 291 12.07 20.28 -23.23
CA HIS A 291 12.08 21.46 -24.11
C HIS A 291 12.71 22.62 -23.32
N PRO A 292 13.35 23.64 -23.91
CA PRO A 292 13.89 24.81 -23.17
C PRO A 292 12.89 25.52 -22.25
N LEU A 293 11.59 25.36 -22.54
CA LEU A 293 10.49 25.81 -21.67
C LEU A 293 10.38 24.96 -20.39
N GLY A 294 10.64 23.66 -20.46
CA GLY A 294 10.60 22.73 -19.31
C GLY A 294 11.68 22.97 -18.25
N ARG A 295 12.88 23.43 -18.64
CA ARG A 295 13.90 23.86 -17.65
C ARG A 295 13.44 25.10 -16.91
N GLN A 296 12.91 26.11 -17.61
CA GLN A 296 12.39 27.32 -16.97
C GLN A 296 11.24 27.01 -16.03
N ASP A 297 10.30 26.16 -16.45
CA ASP A 297 9.17 25.72 -15.62
C ASP A 297 9.66 24.96 -14.37
N ALA A 298 10.67 24.11 -14.51
CA ALA A 298 11.28 23.41 -13.38
C ALA A 298 11.94 24.39 -12.40
N LEU A 299 12.68 25.39 -12.89
CA LEU A 299 13.29 26.43 -12.03
C LEU A 299 12.21 27.27 -11.31
N TYR A 300 11.11 27.63 -11.99
CA TYR A 300 9.99 28.33 -11.35
C TYR A 300 9.32 27.48 -10.28
N ARG A 301 9.13 26.18 -10.55
CA ARG A 301 8.56 25.25 -9.59
C ARG A 301 9.43 25.13 -8.34
N VAL A 302 10.73 24.87 -8.50
CA VAL A 302 11.68 24.76 -7.38
C VAL A 302 11.66 26.03 -6.53
N ARG A 303 11.71 27.20 -7.17
CA ARG A 303 11.60 28.49 -6.48
C ARG A 303 10.32 28.55 -5.64
N ASN A 304 9.17 28.22 -6.21
CA ASN A 304 7.90 28.31 -5.51
C ASN A 304 7.77 27.29 -4.36
N GLN A 305 8.30 26.08 -4.53
CA GLN A 305 8.35 25.04 -3.48
C GLN A 305 9.23 25.47 -2.31
N ILE A 306 10.45 25.92 -2.60
CA ILE A 306 11.41 26.39 -1.59
C ILE A 306 10.85 27.61 -0.83
N LEU A 307 10.24 28.57 -1.54
CA LEU A 307 9.63 29.74 -0.90
C LEU A 307 8.43 29.35 -0.02
N ARG A 308 7.54 28.48 -0.51
CA ARG A 308 6.42 27.95 0.28
C ARG A 308 6.91 27.25 1.55
N PHE A 309 7.97 26.45 1.44
CA PHE A 309 8.58 25.80 2.58
C PHE A 309 9.15 26.83 3.58
N ALA A 310 9.83 27.87 3.10
CA ALA A 310 10.34 28.95 3.95
C ALA A 310 9.22 29.71 4.68
N GLU A 311 8.12 30.02 4.00
CA GLU A 311 6.94 30.69 4.61
C GLU A 311 6.37 29.88 5.77
N GLN A 312 6.41 28.54 5.67
CA GLN A 312 5.96 27.62 6.72
C GLN A 312 7.00 27.35 7.80
N ASN A 313 8.27 27.71 7.58
CA ASN A 313 9.38 27.46 8.50
C ASN A 313 10.13 28.77 8.79
N THR A 314 9.62 29.57 9.74
CA THR A 314 10.12 30.93 10.04
C THR A 314 11.57 31.02 10.55
N VAL A 315 12.20 29.88 10.85
CA VAL A 315 13.63 29.76 11.22
C VAL A 315 14.56 29.59 10.01
N LEU A 316 14.02 29.48 8.79
CA LEU A 316 14.77 29.30 7.56
C LEU A 316 14.90 30.64 6.80
N GLU A 317 16.13 31.15 6.67
CA GLU A 317 16.47 32.23 5.75
C GLU A 317 16.93 31.63 4.41
N ILE A 318 16.43 32.18 3.30
CA ILE A 318 16.78 31.73 1.95
C ILE A 318 17.39 32.88 1.16
N ARG A 319 18.58 32.66 0.61
CA ARG A 319 19.24 33.56 -0.34
C ARG A 319 19.34 32.89 -1.70
N VAL A 320 19.10 33.67 -2.74
CA VAL A 320 19.10 33.20 -4.12
C VAL A 320 20.06 34.02 -4.97
N ASN A 321 20.66 33.40 -5.98
CA ASN A 321 21.54 34.12 -6.92
C ASN A 321 20.76 35.02 -7.91
N SER A 322 19.48 34.76 -8.13
CA SER A 322 18.58 35.54 -8.98
C SER A 322 17.16 35.54 -8.40
N THR A 323 16.43 36.65 -8.55
CA THR A 323 15.06 36.77 -8.06
C THR A 323 14.01 36.14 -8.99
N THR A 324 14.36 35.93 -10.27
CA THR A 324 13.44 35.45 -11.32
C THR A 324 13.59 33.97 -11.58
N LEU A 325 14.78 33.50 -11.93
CA LEU A 325 15.10 32.10 -12.22
C LEU A 325 16.36 31.68 -11.45
N PRO A 326 16.23 31.39 -10.15
CA PRO A 326 17.37 31.01 -9.34
C PRO A 326 17.86 29.62 -9.70
N THR A 327 19.17 29.49 -9.84
CA THR A 327 19.87 28.20 -9.99
C THR A 327 20.66 27.84 -8.74
N GLU A 328 20.74 28.75 -7.78
CA GLU A 328 21.45 28.56 -6.51
C GLU A 328 20.57 29.07 -5.37
N TYR A 329 20.41 28.22 -4.36
CA TYR A 329 19.65 28.50 -3.15
C TYR A 329 20.55 28.25 -1.95
N GLN A 330 20.87 29.29 -1.20
CA GLN A 330 21.57 29.17 0.07
C GLN A 330 20.54 29.23 1.20
N LEU A 331 20.39 28.11 1.89
CA LEU A 331 19.54 27.92 3.05
C LEU A 331 20.36 28.23 4.31
N ARG A 332 19.81 29.02 5.22
CA ARG A 332 20.41 29.28 6.54
C ARG A 332 19.38 29.02 7.62
N PHE A 333 19.74 28.24 8.62
CA PHE A 333 18.82 27.87 9.70
C PHE A 333 19.58 27.51 10.98
N ASP A 334 18.85 27.62 12.10
CA ASP A 334 19.34 27.26 13.43
C ASP A 334 18.80 25.88 13.84
N ARG A 335 19.68 24.89 13.99
CA ARG A 335 19.40 23.54 14.51
C ARG A 335 20.59 22.98 15.28
N PRO A 336 20.38 22.42 16.49
CA PRO A 336 21.43 21.73 17.23
C PRO A 336 22.06 20.60 16.40
N SER A 337 23.40 20.55 16.40
CA SER A 337 24.20 19.63 15.61
C SER A 337 25.64 19.52 16.15
N PHE A 338 26.52 18.92 15.35
CA PHE A 338 27.92 18.67 15.66
C PHE A 338 28.86 19.25 14.59
N GLY A 339 29.75 20.12 15.02
CA GLY A 339 30.87 20.63 14.24
C GLY A 339 32.14 19.83 14.49
N PRO A 340 33.20 20.10 13.70
CA PRO A 340 34.46 19.36 13.79
C PRO A 340 35.12 19.50 15.16
N PRO A 341 35.92 18.51 15.58
CA PRO A 341 36.68 18.59 16.83
C PRO A 341 37.56 19.83 16.91
N ALA A 342 37.58 20.49 18.07
CA ALA A 342 38.42 21.67 18.31
C ALA A 342 39.93 21.37 18.28
N ALA A 343 40.30 20.11 18.55
CA ALA A 343 41.66 19.62 18.49
C ALA A 343 41.70 18.28 17.75
N ARG A 344 42.83 18.00 17.08
CA ARG A 344 43.03 16.73 16.35
C ARG A 344 42.89 15.55 17.33
N GLY A 345 41.93 14.67 17.07
CA GLY A 345 41.63 13.51 17.92
C GLY A 345 40.66 13.78 19.09
N GLY A 346 40.15 15.01 19.23
CA GLY A 346 39.05 15.31 20.16
C GLY A 346 37.68 14.87 19.64
N GLY A 347 36.66 14.95 20.49
CA GLY A 347 35.26 14.76 20.10
C GLY A 347 34.68 15.97 19.36
N PRO A 348 33.54 15.83 18.67
CA PRO A 348 32.89 16.93 17.99
C PRO A 348 32.39 18.00 18.97
N VAL A 349 32.25 19.23 18.48
CA VAL A 349 31.74 20.37 19.27
C VAL A 349 30.30 20.65 18.88
N ARG A 350 29.46 21.10 19.82
CA ARG A 350 28.09 21.50 19.47
C ARG A 350 28.11 22.75 18.60
N VAL A 351 27.28 22.72 17.56
CA VAL A 351 27.04 23.87 16.67
C VAL A 351 25.55 23.95 16.37
N ASP A 352 25.04 25.17 16.21
CA ASP A 352 23.61 25.38 15.98
C ASP A 352 23.30 26.03 14.64
N ARG A 353 24.28 26.66 13.98
CA ARG A 353 24.04 27.46 12.77
C ARG A 353 24.52 26.73 11.54
N HIS A 354 23.65 26.63 10.54
CA HIS A 354 23.92 25.93 9.29
C HIS A 354 23.76 26.84 8.10
N ALA A 355 24.64 26.68 7.12
CA ALA A 355 24.46 27.20 5.77
C ALA A 355 24.65 26.07 4.76
N VAL A 356 23.67 25.91 3.88
CA VAL A 356 23.65 24.85 2.86
C VAL A 356 23.33 25.46 1.51
N LEU A 357 24.14 25.14 0.51
CA LEU A 357 23.95 25.54 -0.88
C LEU A 357 23.35 24.40 -1.67
N ILE A 358 22.21 24.67 -2.32
CA ILE A 358 21.62 23.81 -3.36
C ILE A 358 21.93 24.47 -4.71
N GLN A 359 22.53 23.72 -5.62
CA GLN A 359 22.90 24.17 -6.96
C GLN A 359 22.21 23.31 -8.03
N LEU A 360 21.41 23.98 -8.87
CA LEU A 360 20.71 23.39 -10.00
C LEU A 360 21.63 23.45 -11.23
N GLY A 361 22.28 22.32 -11.54
CA GLY A 361 23.23 22.20 -12.65
C GLY A 361 22.63 22.51 -14.03
N PRO A 362 23.45 22.59 -15.09
CA PRO A 362 22.99 22.86 -16.46
C PRO A 362 22.04 21.78 -16.99
N GLU A 363 22.18 20.54 -16.52
CA GLU A 363 21.34 19.39 -16.88
C GLU A 363 20.07 19.27 -16.03
N PHE A 364 19.82 20.19 -15.09
CA PHE A 364 18.56 20.22 -14.33
C PHE A 364 17.36 20.50 -15.27
N PRO A 365 16.22 19.79 -15.14
CA PRO A 365 15.86 18.87 -14.06
C PRO A 365 16.18 17.40 -14.33
N ASP A 366 16.92 17.05 -15.38
CA ASP A 366 17.22 15.65 -15.74
C ASP A 366 18.28 15.02 -14.81
N THR A 367 19.15 15.85 -14.21
CA THR A 367 20.11 15.44 -13.16
C THR A 367 19.76 16.07 -11.82
N ALA A 368 20.02 15.32 -10.73
CA ALA A 368 19.85 15.78 -9.36
C ALA A 368 20.58 17.10 -9.07
N PRO A 369 20.04 17.95 -8.17
CA PRO A 369 20.76 19.11 -7.70
C PRO A 369 22.01 18.71 -6.92
N TYR A 370 23.06 19.51 -7.02
CA TYR A 370 24.22 19.37 -6.15
C TYR A 370 23.95 20.08 -4.83
N VAL A 371 24.29 19.45 -3.71
CA VAL A 371 24.12 20.05 -2.39
C VAL A 371 25.45 20.09 -1.66
N PHE A 372 25.77 21.25 -1.09
CA PHE A 372 27.00 21.52 -0.38
C PHE A 372 26.72 22.17 0.98
N TRP A 373 27.24 21.58 2.05
CA TRP A 373 27.28 22.19 3.37
C TRP A 373 28.43 23.19 3.46
N GLU A 374 28.11 24.46 3.72
CA GLU A 374 29.09 25.54 3.73
C GLU A 374 29.69 25.80 5.12
N THR A 375 28.89 25.61 6.17
CA THR A 375 29.35 25.70 7.57
C THR A 375 30.03 24.39 8.00
N PRO A 376 31.15 24.42 8.76
CA PRO A 376 31.79 23.22 9.24
C PRO A 376 30.83 22.26 9.95
N LEU A 377 30.68 21.05 9.41
CA LEU A 377 29.77 20.03 9.94
C LEU A 377 30.54 18.71 10.08
N PHE A 378 30.37 18.06 11.23
CA PHE A 378 30.87 16.72 11.48
C PHE A 378 29.67 15.79 11.35
N HIS A 379 29.50 15.13 10.19
CA HIS A 379 28.32 14.31 9.90
C HIS A 379 28.62 13.20 8.88
N PRO A 380 28.12 11.96 9.05
CA PRO A 380 28.43 10.84 8.15
C PRO A 380 28.14 11.12 6.67
N ASN A 381 26.98 11.71 6.35
CA ASN A 381 26.55 12.00 4.98
C ASN A 381 27.13 13.30 4.39
N VAL A 382 28.02 14.02 5.07
CA VAL A 382 28.60 15.27 4.54
C VAL A 382 30.09 15.09 4.36
N PHE A 383 30.57 15.28 3.15
CA PHE A 383 31.99 15.23 2.87
C PHE A 383 32.70 16.33 3.66
N PRO A 384 33.80 16.01 4.38
CA PRO A 384 34.42 16.95 5.29
C PRO A 384 34.67 18.33 4.66
N ASN A 385 34.11 19.36 5.30
CA ASN A 385 34.32 20.77 4.95
C ASN A 385 35.20 21.51 5.98
N TYR A 386 35.93 20.72 6.77
CA TYR A 386 36.91 21.12 7.77
C TYR A 386 38.27 20.46 7.47
N ASP A 387 39.34 20.95 8.10
CA ASP A 387 40.69 20.46 7.82
C ASP A 387 40.90 19.03 8.35
N CYS A 388 40.95 18.07 7.43
CA CYS A 388 41.28 16.67 7.70
C CYS A 388 42.01 16.05 6.51
N GLU A 389 42.55 14.84 6.69
CA GLU A 389 43.28 14.13 5.63
C GLU A 389 42.41 13.90 4.39
N LEU A 390 41.15 13.51 4.57
CA LEU A 390 40.21 13.25 3.49
C LEU A 390 39.88 14.52 2.68
N PHE A 391 39.67 15.65 3.36
CA PHE A 391 39.46 16.95 2.71
C PHE A 391 40.69 17.38 1.90
N ARG A 392 41.90 17.25 2.45
CA ARG A 392 43.14 17.61 1.74
C ARG A 392 43.37 16.77 0.49
N ALA A 393 42.96 15.50 0.51
CA ALA A 393 43.05 14.61 -0.64
C ALA A 393 42.01 14.94 -1.74
N HIS A 394 40.82 15.40 -1.36
CA HIS A 394 39.73 15.70 -2.30
C HIS A 394 39.09 17.08 -2.05
N PRO A 395 39.83 18.19 -2.24
CA PRO A 395 39.34 19.53 -1.88
C PRO A 395 38.12 19.98 -2.70
N LYS A 396 37.86 19.37 -3.87
CA LYS A 396 36.69 19.67 -4.72
C LYS A 396 35.38 19.11 -4.18
N SER A 397 35.42 18.11 -3.31
CA SER A 397 34.24 17.50 -2.70
C SER A 397 33.80 18.22 -1.42
N ARG A 398 34.41 19.36 -1.08
CA ARG A 398 34.19 20.09 0.16
C ARG A 398 32.70 20.28 0.45
N GLY A 399 32.23 19.70 1.56
CA GLY A 399 30.85 19.86 2.01
C GLY A 399 29.82 19.14 1.16
N ALA A 400 30.21 18.39 0.13
CA ALA A 400 29.26 17.65 -0.70
C ALA A 400 28.39 16.74 0.17
N VAL A 401 27.07 16.80 -0.03
CA VAL A 401 26.12 16.02 0.76
C VAL A 401 25.75 14.76 -0.01
N CYS A 402 25.89 13.60 0.63
CA CYS A 402 25.33 12.36 0.14
C CYS A 402 23.85 12.36 0.50
N LEU A 403 23.00 12.55 -0.50
CA LEU A 403 21.55 12.48 -0.32
C LEU A 403 21.05 11.01 -0.29
N GLY A 404 21.94 10.02 -0.42
CA GLY A 404 21.60 8.59 -0.44
C GLY A 404 20.62 8.26 -1.56
N ASP A 405 19.58 7.50 -1.23
CA ASP A 405 18.48 7.10 -2.11
C ASP A 405 17.87 8.28 -2.88
N LEU A 406 17.91 9.50 -2.33
CA LEU A 406 17.37 10.68 -3.00
C LEU A 406 18.19 11.13 -4.24
N ALA A 407 19.51 10.88 -4.24
CA ALA A 407 20.36 11.15 -5.40
C ALA A 407 20.33 9.99 -6.41
N GLU A 408 20.23 8.75 -5.92
CA GLU A 408 20.20 7.54 -6.76
C GLU A 408 18.83 7.33 -7.44
N SER A 409 17.75 7.72 -6.77
CA SER A 409 16.37 7.67 -7.26
C SER A 409 15.83 9.06 -7.62
N TYR A 410 16.72 10.00 -7.97
CA TYR A 410 16.32 11.36 -8.33
C TYR A 410 15.38 11.34 -9.54
N VAL A 411 14.25 12.03 -9.39
CA VAL A 411 13.30 12.30 -10.46
C VAL A 411 13.14 13.82 -10.62
N PRO A 412 12.96 14.32 -11.87
CA PRO A 412 12.69 15.75 -12.13
C PRO A 412 11.56 16.33 -11.29
N SER A 413 10.68 15.47 -10.78
CA SER A 413 9.51 15.80 -9.99
C SER A 413 9.71 16.03 -8.50
N LEU A 414 10.92 15.77 -7.99
CA LEU A 414 11.20 15.89 -6.55
C LEU A 414 10.78 17.27 -5.99
N ASP A 415 10.01 17.28 -4.89
CA ASP A 415 9.62 18.53 -4.21
C ASP A 415 10.81 19.07 -3.41
N PHE A 416 11.23 20.30 -3.74
CA PHE A 416 12.37 20.90 -3.07
C PHE A 416 12.08 21.36 -1.63
N GLY A 417 10.81 21.44 -1.22
CA GLY A 417 10.44 21.55 0.19
C GLY A 417 10.86 20.31 0.99
N ASP A 418 10.73 19.13 0.42
CA ASP A 418 11.18 17.88 1.06
C ASP A 418 12.70 17.78 1.09
N VAL A 419 13.37 18.23 0.02
CA VAL A 419 14.84 18.40 0.03
C VAL A 419 15.26 19.33 1.18
N CYS A 420 14.60 20.48 1.35
CA CYS A 420 14.87 21.38 2.47
C CYS A 420 14.65 20.71 3.83
N ARG A 421 13.58 19.92 3.99
CA ARG A 421 13.29 19.15 5.21
C ARG A 421 14.40 18.14 5.50
N VAL A 422 14.79 17.34 4.51
CA VAL A 422 15.87 16.36 4.61
C VAL A 422 17.17 17.02 5.06
N LEU A 423 17.51 18.19 4.50
CA LEU A 423 18.71 18.93 4.92
C LEU A 423 18.63 19.42 6.36
N ILE A 424 17.46 19.87 6.82
CA ILE A 424 17.26 20.22 8.24
C ILE A 424 17.41 18.98 9.13
N ASP A 425 16.93 17.81 8.69
CA ASP A 425 17.02 16.57 9.43
C ASP A 425 18.43 15.98 9.45
N ILE A 426 19.22 16.15 8.39
CA ILE A 426 20.66 15.84 8.36
C ILE A 426 21.39 16.64 9.45
N ALA A 427 21.11 17.95 9.57
CA ALA A 427 21.72 18.76 10.63
C ALA A 427 21.43 18.18 12.03
N ALA A 428 20.20 17.74 12.25
CA ALA A 428 19.74 17.21 13.53
C ALA A 428 20.10 15.74 13.77
N TYR A 429 20.87 15.09 12.89
CA TYR A 429 21.15 13.64 12.97
C TYR A 429 19.86 12.80 12.98
N ARG A 430 18.85 13.21 12.22
CA ARG A 430 17.58 12.48 12.04
C ARG A 430 17.50 11.75 10.71
N ASN A 431 18.40 12.06 9.79
CA ASN A 431 18.51 11.42 8.50
C ASN A 431 19.99 11.22 8.14
N TYR A 432 20.50 10.01 8.39
CA TYR A 432 21.87 9.64 8.06
C TYR A 432 22.04 8.12 7.95
N GLY A 433 22.86 7.70 7.00
CA GLY A 433 23.21 6.29 6.78
C GLY A 433 24.61 6.00 7.30
N ILE A 434 24.81 4.85 7.94
CA ILE A 434 26.16 4.33 8.23
C ILE A 434 26.39 2.95 7.62
N GLU A 435 25.32 2.26 7.21
CA GLU A 435 25.30 0.88 6.68
C GLU A 435 24.15 0.75 5.68
N VAL A 436 24.38 0.02 4.59
CA VAL A 436 23.35 -0.43 3.65
C VAL A 436 23.45 -1.96 3.59
N GLU A 437 22.33 -2.63 3.84
CA GLU A 437 22.18 -4.09 3.73
C GLU A 437 21.65 -4.44 2.33
N ASP A 438 22.51 -4.37 1.31
CA ASP A 438 22.15 -4.62 -0.10
C ASP A 438 22.98 -5.73 -0.76
N GLY A 439 23.96 -6.31 -0.06
CA GLY A 439 24.79 -7.38 -0.58
C GLY A 439 24.18 -8.79 -0.39
N PRO A 440 24.71 -9.81 -1.09
CA PRO A 440 24.22 -11.18 -0.98
C PRO A 440 24.26 -11.67 0.47
N ILE A 441 23.24 -12.44 0.85
CA ILE A 441 23.15 -13.10 2.14
C ILE A 441 24.32 -14.06 2.27
N ASP A 442 25.13 -13.89 3.31
CA ASP A 442 26.27 -14.75 3.58
C ASP A 442 25.83 -16.13 4.10
N ALA A 443 26.79 -17.03 4.32
CA ALA A 443 26.51 -18.39 4.81
C ALA A 443 25.88 -18.43 6.22
N ARG A 444 25.71 -17.29 6.89
CA ARG A 444 25.10 -17.15 8.22
C ARG A 444 23.71 -16.51 8.16
N GLY A 445 23.23 -16.14 6.97
CA GLY A 445 21.95 -15.47 6.83
C GLY A 445 22.03 -13.95 6.97
N GLU A 446 23.22 -13.35 6.97
CA GLU A 446 23.42 -11.91 7.15
C GLU A 446 23.71 -11.23 5.79
N PHE A 447 23.10 -10.08 5.52
CA PHE A 447 23.37 -9.30 4.30
C PHE A 447 24.81 -8.77 4.32
N ALA A 448 25.54 -8.88 3.21
CA ALA A 448 26.81 -8.19 3.07
C ALA A 448 26.58 -6.66 3.11
N THR A 449 27.22 -5.99 4.07
CA THR A 449 27.02 -4.57 4.36
C THR A 449 27.99 -3.69 3.56
N HIS A 450 27.48 -2.73 2.78
CA HIS A 450 28.31 -1.68 2.17
C HIS A 450 28.18 -0.34 2.94
N THR A 451 29.25 0.47 2.93
CA THR A 451 29.31 1.74 3.69
C THR A 451 28.75 2.90 2.87
N ASN A 452 27.69 3.56 3.36
CA ASN A 452 27.07 4.74 2.73
C ASN A 452 27.33 6.03 3.53
N PHE A 453 28.60 6.41 3.68
CA PHE A 453 28.99 7.66 4.34
C PHE A 453 30.17 8.33 3.62
N PHE A 454 30.22 9.66 3.65
CA PHE A 454 31.34 10.47 3.16
C PHE A 454 32.38 10.76 4.25
N ASP A 455 31.97 10.94 5.51
CA ASP A 455 32.89 11.21 6.61
C ASP A 455 33.09 9.97 7.50
N PRO A 456 34.20 9.22 7.32
CA PRO A 456 34.47 8.02 8.11
C PRO A 456 34.75 8.31 9.59
N LEU A 457 35.20 9.51 9.94
CA LEU A 457 35.43 9.90 11.34
C LEU A 457 34.10 10.16 12.03
N ALA A 458 33.20 10.90 11.37
CA ALA A 458 31.85 11.14 11.89
C ALA A 458 31.03 9.85 11.98
N ALA A 459 31.13 8.95 10.99
CA ALA A 459 30.50 7.63 11.02
C ALA A 459 30.95 6.79 12.22
N ARG A 460 32.27 6.70 12.47
CA ARG A 460 32.80 5.97 13.63
C ARG A 460 32.35 6.57 14.95
N TRP A 461 32.36 7.90 15.06
CA TRP A 461 31.88 8.56 16.26
C TRP A 461 30.38 8.32 16.49
N ALA A 462 29.54 8.45 15.46
CA ALA A 462 28.10 8.22 15.56
C ALA A 462 27.74 6.79 16.01
N ARG A 463 28.57 5.79 15.67
CA ARG A 463 28.44 4.40 16.16
C ARG A 463 28.89 4.20 17.61
N SER A 464 29.74 5.09 18.13
CA SER A 464 30.22 4.98 19.51
C SER A 464 29.10 5.25 20.50
N GLU A 465 29.22 4.68 21.70
CA GLU A 465 28.28 4.93 22.79
C GLU A 465 28.15 6.42 23.15
N GLU A 466 29.27 7.14 23.14
CA GLU A 466 29.31 8.59 23.36
C GLU A 466 28.57 9.35 22.24
N GLY A 467 28.78 8.97 20.99
CA GLY A 467 28.12 9.58 19.84
C GLY A 467 26.62 9.34 19.84
N ARG A 468 26.17 8.11 20.07
CA ARG A 468 24.73 7.77 20.17
C ARG A 468 24.04 8.58 21.27
N ARG A 469 24.67 8.69 22.44
CA ARG A 469 24.15 9.51 23.54
C ARG A 469 24.09 10.98 23.18
N SER A 470 25.16 11.51 22.59
CA SER A 470 25.21 12.92 22.17
C SER A 470 24.17 13.24 21.09
N ILE A 471 23.96 12.35 20.13
CA ILE A 471 22.93 12.46 19.09
C ILE A 471 21.53 12.47 19.71
N ALA A 472 21.26 11.55 20.65
CA ALA A 472 20.01 11.54 21.39
C ALA A 472 19.79 12.85 22.19
N ASP A 473 20.85 13.40 22.80
CA ASP A 473 20.79 14.64 23.60
C ASP A 473 20.43 15.89 22.77
N ILE A 474 20.63 15.87 21.45
CA ILE A 474 20.18 16.94 20.54
C ILE A 474 18.84 16.60 19.86
N GLY A 475 18.22 15.47 20.22
CA GLY A 475 16.95 15.00 19.66
C GLY A 475 17.08 14.36 18.28
N GLY A 476 18.24 13.81 17.94
CA GLY A 476 18.48 12.99 16.74
C GLY A 476 18.16 11.50 16.98
N PHE A 477 18.36 10.68 15.94
CA PHE A 477 18.05 9.24 15.97
C PHE A 477 19.33 8.40 15.97
N PRO A 478 19.75 7.85 17.12
CA PRO A 478 21.04 7.15 17.25
C PRO A 478 21.12 5.82 16.50
N GLU A 479 19.98 5.26 16.06
CA GLU A 479 19.89 4.02 15.30
C GLU A 479 19.02 4.26 14.05
N HIS A 480 19.61 4.19 12.86
CA HIS A 480 18.86 4.17 11.61
C HIS A 480 18.76 2.72 11.12
N ARG A 481 17.55 2.13 11.19
CA ARG A 481 17.23 0.86 10.54
C ARG A 481 16.65 1.15 9.16
N VAL A 482 17.31 0.67 8.12
CA VAL A 482 16.70 0.57 6.78
C VAL A 482 15.55 -0.44 6.89
N ARG A 483 14.32 -0.06 6.49
CA ARG A 483 13.16 -0.97 6.50
C ARG A 483 13.33 -2.01 5.39
N GLY A 484 13.39 -3.29 5.75
CA GLY A 484 13.40 -4.39 4.79
C GLY A 484 12.13 -4.46 3.93
N ARG A 485 12.28 -4.94 2.69
CA ARG A 485 11.22 -5.10 1.68
C ARG A 485 10.16 -6.09 2.18
N ARG A 486 8.94 -5.62 2.46
CA ARG A 486 7.81 -6.43 2.92
C ARG A 486 7.24 -7.30 1.80
N VAL A 487 6.93 -8.56 2.09
CA VAL A 487 6.16 -9.45 1.20
C VAL A 487 4.70 -8.96 1.19
N GLN A 488 4.26 -8.36 0.08
CA GLN A 488 2.90 -7.80 -0.07
C GLN A 488 2.01 -8.73 -0.90
N TYR A 489 0.68 -8.62 -0.76
CA TYR A 489 -0.28 -9.27 -1.65
C TYR A 489 -0.06 -8.82 -3.10
N ARG A 490 0.17 -9.79 -4.01
CA ARG A 490 0.40 -9.53 -5.42
C ARG A 490 -0.90 -9.65 -6.21
N ASN A 491 -1.33 -8.53 -6.79
CA ASN A 491 -2.50 -8.49 -7.68
C ASN A 491 -2.21 -9.20 -9.01
N VAL A 492 -3.25 -9.79 -9.63
CA VAL A 492 -3.15 -10.15 -11.06
C VAL A 492 -3.33 -8.88 -11.84
N VAL A 493 -2.31 -8.50 -12.59
CA VAL A 493 -2.36 -7.34 -13.47
C VAL A 493 -2.26 -7.83 -14.89
N GLU A 494 -3.32 -7.64 -15.67
CA GLU A 494 -3.36 -8.05 -17.07
C GLU A 494 -3.46 -6.81 -17.95
N ALA A 495 -2.69 -6.75 -19.04
CA ALA A 495 -2.80 -5.67 -20.01
C ALA A 495 -4.16 -5.73 -20.72
N VAL A 496 -4.80 -4.58 -20.91
CA VAL A 496 -5.98 -4.48 -21.78
C VAL A 496 -5.47 -4.24 -23.20
N ASP A 497 -5.50 -5.27 -24.04
CA ASP A 497 -5.14 -5.14 -25.46
C ASP A 497 -6.03 -4.09 -26.11
N GLY A 498 -5.41 -3.05 -26.68
CA GLY A 498 -6.12 -2.00 -27.41
C GLY A 498 -6.79 -2.58 -28.65
N THR A 499 -8.13 -2.63 -28.64
CA THR A 499 -8.95 -2.86 -29.82
C THR A 499 -8.92 -1.67 -30.77
#